data_AF-A0A9C8L8U1-F1
#
_entry.id   AF-A0A9C8L8U1-F1
#
_cell.length_a   1.000
_cell.length_b   1.000
_cell.length_c   1.000
_cell.angle_alpha   90.00
_cell.angle_beta   90.00
_cell.angle_gamma   90.00
#
_symmetry.space_group_name_H-M   'P 1'
#
loop_
_entity.id
_entity.type
_entity.pdbx_description
1 polymer ?
#
loop_
_entity_poly.entity_id
_entity_poly.type
_entity_poly.pdbx_seq_one_letter_code
_entity_poly.pdbx_strand_id
1 'polypeptide(L)'
;MENTYLISSATEMAYDSNLRIGAGNFWQEEYVDEEGVKQRGVTAGLWLMVLDGSSQDQHVRVHVGQGVVFDEYVIKIVEIGQGTRAPFVRVAIDNGGQSGK
;
A
#
# COMPACT_ATOMS: atom_id res chain seq x y z
N MET A 1 19.12 -4.66 -0.67
CA MET A 1 17.82 -5.30 -0.37
C MET A 1 16.89 -4.15 -0.01
N GLU A 2 15.83 -3.93 -0.76
CA GLU A 2 14.81 -2.96 -0.34
C GLU A 2 14.12 -3.49 0.92
N ASN A 3 13.97 -2.66 1.94
CA ASN A 3 13.24 -3.05 3.14
C ASN A 3 11.75 -3.16 2.79
N THR A 4 11.19 -4.35 2.98
CA THR A 4 9.77 -4.59 2.76
C THR A 4 9.05 -4.83 4.08
N TYR A 5 7.80 -4.38 4.15
CA TYR A 5 6.96 -4.47 5.33
C TYR A 5 5.69 -5.23 5.04
N LEU A 6 5.24 -6.06 5.98
CA LEU A 6 4.03 -6.87 5.84
C LEU A 6 2.91 -6.29 6.68
N ILE A 7 1.76 -6.07 6.06
CA ILE A 7 0.56 -5.53 6.68
C ILE A 7 -0.54 -6.59 6.52
N SER A 8 -0.99 -7.16 7.63
CA SER A 8 -2.02 -8.19 7.61
C SER A 8 -3.40 -7.54 7.50
N SER A 9 -4.37 -8.29 6.96
CA SER A 9 -5.76 -7.83 6.89
C SER A 9 -6.28 -7.41 8.27
N ALA A 10 -7.04 -6.31 8.31
CA ALA A 10 -7.61 -5.73 9.53
C ALA A 10 -6.56 -5.36 10.59
N THR A 11 -5.32 -5.12 10.15
CA THR A 11 -4.25 -4.56 10.99
C THR A 11 -3.74 -3.26 10.39
N GLU A 12 -3.09 -2.48 11.24
CA GLU A 12 -2.38 -1.26 10.87
C GLU A 12 -0.91 -1.43 11.21
N MET A 13 -0.04 -0.91 10.35
CA MET A 13 1.37 -0.76 10.59
C MET A 13 1.72 0.71 10.69
N ALA A 14 2.44 1.11 11.73
CA ALA A 14 3.15 2.38 11.76
C ALA A 14 4.50 2.19 11.08
N TYR A 15 4.78 2.96 10.02
CA TYR A 15 6.09 2.95 9.36
C TYR A 15 7.08 3.82 10.12
N ASP A 16 6.69 5.06 10.42
CA ASP A 16 7.42 6.02 11.25
C ASP A 16 6.45 6.80 12.16
N SER A 17 6.85 7.96 12.66
CA SER A 17 6.01 8.81 13.52
C SER A 17 4.82 9.44 12.79
N ASN A 18 4.84 9.48 11.47
CA ASN A 18 3.85 10.17 10.65
C ASN A 18 2.93 9.20 9.90
N LEU A 19 3.49 8.19 9.22
CA LEU A 19 2.75 7.29 8.33
C LEU A 19 2.21 6.04 9.03
N ARG A 20 0.91 5.82 8.87
CA ARG A 20 0.21 4.58 9.21
C ARG A 20 -0.47 3.98 7.98
N ILE A 21 -0.37 2.65 7.84
CA ILE A 21 -0.94 1.91 6.72
C ILE A 21 -1.78 0.75 7.25
N GLY A 22 -3.07 0.75 6.93
CA GLY A 22 -3.97 -0.39 7.12
C GLY A 22 -4.18 -1.17 5.83
N ALA A 23 -4.41 -2.48 5.93
CA ALA A 23 -4.76 -3.33 4.78
C ALA A 23 -6.04 -4.14 5.03
N GLY A 24 -6.82 -4.35 3.97
CA GLY A 24 -8.14 -4.98 4.06
C GLY A 24 -8.81 -5.14 2.71
N ASN A 25 -10.08 -5.56 2.72
CA ASN A 25 -10.91 -5.70 1.51
C ASN A 25 -10.19 -6.45 0.37
N PHE A 26 -9.73 -7.68 0.63
CA PHE A 26 -9.04 -8.48 -0.38
C PHE A 26 -10.05 -9.15 -1.32
N TRP A 27 -9.94 -8.91 -2.63
CA TRP A 27 -10.87 -9.48 -3.60
C TRP A 27 -10.17 -9.96 -4.87
N GLN A 28 -10.72 -10.98 -5.50
CA GLN A 28 -10.32 -11.39 -6.85
C GLN A 28 -11.16 -10.61 -7.86
N GLU A 29 -10.51 -9.78 -8.68
CA GLU A 29 -11.21 -8.93 -9.65
C GLU A 29 -10.36 -8.61 -10.88
N GLU A 30 -10.97 -7.88 -11.82
CA GLU A 30 -10.26 -7.28 -12.95
C GLU A 30 -9.75 -5.89 -12.56
N TYR A 31 -8.54 -5.56 -12.97
CA TYR A 31 -7.95 -4.23 -12.81
C TYR A 31 -7.13 -3.86 -14.05
N VAL A 32 -6.77 -2.58 -14.16
CA VAL A 32 -5.86 -2.08 -15.21
C VAL A 32 -4.53 -1.80 -14.53
N ASP A 33 -3.45 -2.40 -15.04
CA ASP A 33 -2.11 -2.17 -14.50
C ASP A 33 -1.51 -0.82 -14.96
N GLU A 34 -0.29 -0.53 -14.50
CA GLU A 34 0.41 0.74 -14.82
C GLU A 34 0.74 0.88 -16.31
N GLU A 35 0.76 -0.21 -17.08
CA GLU A 35 0.97 -0.21 -18.53
C GLU A 35 -0.35 -0.03 -19.30
N GLY A 36 -1.47 0.09 -18.59
CA GLY A 36 -2.80 0.23 -19.18
C GLY A 36 -3.41 -1.10 -19.64
N VAL A 37 -2.84 -2.24 -19.24
CA VAL A 37 -3.30 -3.57 -19.63
C VAL A 37 -4.31 -4.09 -18.62
N LYS A 38 -5.41 -4.67 -19.11
CA LYS A 38 -6.39 -5.35 -18.25
C LYS A 38 -5.81 -6.66 -17.73
N GLN A 39 -5.79 -6.80 -16.42
CA GLN A 39 -5.37 -7.98 -15.70
C GLN A 39 -6.53 -8.53 -14.87
N ARG A 40 -6.42 -9.79 -14.45
CA ARG A 40 -7.30 -10.39 -13.44
C ARG A 40 -6.44 -10.96 -12.32
N GLY A 41 -6.65 -10.49 -11.09
CA GLY A 41 -5.80 -10.85 -9.96
C GLY A 41 -6.41 -10.44 -8.62
N VAL A 42 -5.64 -10.65 -7.55
CA VAL A 42 -6.03 -10.21 -6.21
C VAL A 42 -5.70 -8.73 -6.06
N THR A 43 -6.64 -7.97 -5.54
CA THR A 43 -6.49 -6.57 -5.14
C THR A 43 -6.80 -6.41 -3.66
N ALA A 44 -6.29 -5.33 -3.06
CA ALA A 44 -6.50 -5.00 -1.65
C ALA A 44 -6.88 -3.52 -1.51
N GLY A 45 -7.62 -3.18 -0.46
CA GLY A 45 -7.75 -1.79 0.00
C GLY A 45 -6.60 -1.44 0.93
N LEU A 46 -5.97 -0.29 0.71
CA LEU A 46 -5.04 0.32 1.65
C LEU A 46 -5.63 1.61 2.23
N TRP A 47 -5.55 1.75 3.54
CA TRP A 47 -5.87 2.97 4.26
C TRP A 47 -4.56 3.63 4.66
N LEU A 48 -4.30 4.80 4.11
CA LEU A 48 -3.10 5.60 4.31
C LEU A 48 -3.47 6.79 5.18
N MET A 49 -2.79 6.94 6.31
CA MET A 49 -3.10 7.96 7.31
C MET A 49 -1.83 8.69 7.74
N VAL A 50 -1.94 10.00 7.92
CA VAL A 50 -0.89 10.86 8.51
C VAL A 50 -1.36 11.42 9.84
N LEU A 51 -0.49 11.37 10.85
CA LEU A 51 -0.87 11.64 12.26
C LEU A 51 -1.44 13.06 12.47
N ASP A 52 -0.86 14.06 11.80
CA ASP A 52 -1.19 15.48 11.99
C ASP A 52 -2.12 16.05 10.91
N GLY A 53 -2.72 15.19 10.06
CA GLY A 53 -3.45 15.64 8.88
C GLY A 53 -4.55 14.69 8.41
N SER A 54 -5.53 14.37 9.26
CA SER A 54 -6.62 13.43 8.92
C SER A 54 -7.43 13.81 7.67
N SER A 55 -7.42 15.07 7.24
CA SER A 55 -8.00 15.50 5.96
C SER A 55 -7.27 14.94 4.74
N GLN A 56 -6.08 14.38 4.92
CA GLN A 56 -5.25 13.77 3.90
C GLN A 56 -5.38 12.25 3.87
N ASP A 57 -6.13 11.63 4.79
CA ASP A 57 -6.31 10.18 4.80
C ASP A 57 -6.85 9.69 3.45
N GLN A 58 -6.22 8.67 2.89
CA GLN A 58 -6.61 8.09 1.61
C GLN A 58 -6.98 6.62 1.78
N HIS A 59 -8.05 6.22 1.11
CA HIS A 59 -8.37 4.82 0.89
C HIS A 59 -8.21 4.51 -0.59
N VAL A 60 -7.24 3.66 -0.92
CA VAL A 60 -6.89 3.32 -2.30
C VAL A 60 -7.02 1.83 -2.54
N ARG A 61 -7.55 1.48 -3.70
CA ARG A 61 -7.56 0.12 -4.22
C ARG A 61 -6.24 -0.16 -4.91
N VAL A 62 -5.57 -1.24 -4.54
CA VAL A 62 -4.24 -1.56 -5.09
C VAL A 62 -4.11 -2.98 -5.63
N HIS A 63 -3.20 -3.14 -6.58
CA HIS A 63 -2.75 -4.43 -7.11
C HIS A 63 -1.23 -4.57 -7.01
N VAL A 64 -0.71 -5.78 -7.20
CA VAL A 64 0.74 -6.04 -7.22
C VAL A 64 1.42 -5.24 -8.34
N GLY A 65 2.59 -4.68 -8.04
CA GLY A 65 3.38 -3.87 -8.96
C GLY A 65 3.08 -2.37 -8.88
N GLN A 66 1.89 -1.98 -8.41
CA GLN A 66 1.46 -0.59 -8.35
C GLN A 66 2.31 0.24 -7.38
N GLY A 67 2.68 1.46 -7.80
CA GLY A 67 3.18 2.52 -6.94
C GLY A 67 2.07 3.48 -6.50
N VAL A 68 2.05 3.83 -5.22
CA VAL A 68 1.16 4.85 -4.64
C VAL A 68 2.02 5.96 -4.06
N VAL A 69 1.84 7.18 -4.54
CA VAL A 69 2.43 8.37 -3.93
C VAL A 69 1.45 8.93 -2.91
N PHE A 70 1.89 9.08 -1.67
CA PHE A 70 1.08 9.58 -0.57
C PHE A 70 1.94 10.47 0.33
N ASP A 71 1.62 11.76 0.36
CA ASP A 71 2.45 12.79 1.01
C ASP A 71 3.90 12.73 0.50
N GLU A 72 4.89 12.55 1.38
CA GLU A 72 6.30 12.36 1.01
C GLU A 72 6.66 10.90 0.70
N TYR A 73 5.72 9.95 0.79
CA TYR A 73 6.02 8.52 0.69
C TYR A 73 5.68 7.97 -0.70
N VAL A 74 6.55 7.08 -1.19
CA VAL A 74 6.30 6.22 -2.35
C VAL A 74 6.14 4.80 -1.85
N ILE A 75 4.92 4.28 -1.94
CA ILE A 75 4.54 2.96 -1.44
C ILE A 75 4.36 2.03 -2.64
N LYS A 76 5.26 1.06 -2.79
CA LYS A 76 5.18 0.05 -3.85
C LYS A 76 4.59 -1.24 -3.34
N ILE A 77 3.58 -1.76 -4.04
CA ILE A 77 2.95 -3.03 -3.69
C ILE A 77 3.79 -4.18 -4.25
N VAL A 78 4.48 -4.89 -3.35
CA VAL A 78 5.39 -5.98 -3.71
C VAL A 78 4.65 -7.30 -3.81
N GLU A 79 3.70 -7.55 -2.91
CA GLU A 79 2.93 -8.80 -2.90
C GLU A 79 1.55 -8.57 -2.28
N ILE A 80 0.54 -9.27 -2.81
CA ILE A 80 -0.76 -9.45 -2.14
C ILE A 80 -0.97 -10.95 -2.04
N GLY A 81 -1.05 -11.46 -0.81
CA GLY A 81 -0.96 -12.89 -0.56
C GLY A 81 -1.91 -13.38 0.52
N GLN A 82 -1.94 -14.71 0.66
CA GLN A 82 -2.65 -15.40 1.74
C GLN A 82 -1.64 -15.87 2.79
N GLY A 83 -1.71 -15.28 3.98
CA GLY A 83 -0.94 -15.73 5.13
C GLY A 83 -1.65 -16.85 5.88
N THR A 84 -0.98 -17.46 6.86
CA THR A 84 -1.51 -18.60 7.62
C THR A 84 -2.76 -18.24 8.45
N ARG A 85 -2.91 -16.97 8.81
CA ARG A 85 -4.02 -16.47 9.65
C ARG A 85 -4.95 -15.49 8.95
N ALA A 86 -4.41 -14.72 8.00
CA ALA A 86 -5.15 -13.70 7.27
C ALA A 86 -4.43 -13.38 5.95
N PRO A 87 -5.15 -12.82 4.95
CA PRO A 87 -4.53 -12.19 3.81
C PRO A 87 -3.59 -11.05 4.24
N PHE A 88 -2.62 -10.71 3.41
CA PHE A 88 -1.67 -9.63 3.69
C PHE A 88 -1.29 -8.87 2.42
N VAL A 89 -0.78 -7.65 2.62
CA VAL A 89 -0.06 -6.87 1.62
C VAL A 89 1.39 -6.72 2.08
N ARG A 90 2.35 -6.96 1.18
CA ARG A 90 3.74 -6.59 1.39
C ARG A 90 4.06 -5.36 0.57
N VAL A 91 4.64 -4.36 1.22
CA VAL A 91 4.98 -3.07 0.61
C VAL A 91 6.47 -2.78 0.74
N ALA A 92 7.05 -2.10 -0.24
CA ALA A 92 8.29 -1.36 -0.09
C ALA A 92 7.93 0.13 0.04
N ILE A 93 8.59 0.83 0.95
CA ILE A 93 8.32 2.24 1.20
C ILE A 93 9.62 2.99 1.02
N ASP A 94 9.59 4.04 0.21
CA ASP A 94 10.66 5.01 0.09
C ASP A 94 10.12 6.38 0.51
N ASN A 95 10.97 7.18 1.15
CA ASN A 95 10.66 8.59 1.35
C ASN A 95 11.02 9.24 0.02
N GLY A 96 10.00 9.56 -0.77
CA GLY A 96 10.10 10.27 -2.02
C GLY A 96 10.90 11.54 -1.76
N GLY A 97 12.20 11.47 -2.04
CA GLY A 97 13.12 12.50 -1.64
C GLY A 97 12.70 13.82 -2.26
N GLN A 98 12.08 14.69 -1.47
CA GLN A 98 12.27 16.12 -1.63
C GLN A 98 13.69 16.45 -1.16
N SER A 99 14.67 15.91 -1.88
CA SER A 99 16.01 16.42 -1.85
C SER A 99 16.01 17.71 -2.68
N GLY A 100 15.97 18.84 -1.98
CA GLY A 100 16.37 20.14 -2.50
C GLY A 100 15.27 21.02 -3.08
N LYS A 101 14.90 22.04 -2.31
CA LYS A 101 14.99 23.41 -2.78
C LYS A 101 15.54 24.32 -1.70
#